data_AF-A0AAU3HD25-F1
#
_entry.id   AF-A0AAU3HD25-F1
#
_cell.length_a   1.000
_cell.length_b   1.000
_cell.length_c   1.000
_cell.angle_alpha   90.00
_cell.angle_beta   90.00
_cell.angle_gamma   90.00
#
_symmetry.space_group_name_H-M   'P 1'
#
loop_
_entity.id
_entity.type
_entity.pdbx_description
1 polymer ?
#
loop_
_entity_poly.entity_id
_entity_poly.type
_entity_poly.pdbx_seq_one_letter_code
_entity_poly.pdbx_strand_id
1 'polypeptide(L)'
;MPARPVGAAEVVSLDGLRNAGFGDTEEDLTRRGLLRTDEETCGPTLAGHGEVSPIFVDDRLVLLWLDDPMTTPEGISAGTPVGEVRTAYPGAAALPAPPGSHRFAGLLARDGDRAYLFLHDGVTVREIIAGYADWARRLFDEGYGPC
;
A
#
# COMPACT_ATOMS: atom_id res chain seq x y z
N MET A 1 31.59 10.62 -1.76
CA MET A 1 30.45 10.34 -2.66
C MET A 1 29.32 11.27 -2.24
N PRO A 2 28.85 12.21 -3.07
CA PRO A 2 27.68 13.00 -2.71
C PRO A 2 26.43 12.11 -2.80
N ALA A 3 25.61 12.10 -1.75
CA ALA A 3 24.32 11.42 -1.76
C ALA A 3 23.43 12.03 -2.85
N ARG A 4 22.96 11.21 -3.78
CA ARG A 4 21.92 11.62 -4.74
C ARG A 4 20.69 12.05 -3.94
N PRO A 5 19.99 13.14 -4.31
CA PRO A 5 18.72 13.44 -3.68
C PRO A 5 17.80 12.24 -3.91
N VAL A 6 17.35 11.62 -2.83
CA VAL A 6 16.20 10.71 -2.87
C VAL A 6 15.09 11.55 -3.50
N GLY A 7 14.63 11.17 -4.69
CA GLY A 7 13.50 11.84 -5.35
C GLY A 7 12.40 12.01 -4.33
N ALA A 8 11.74 13.17 -4.31
CA ALA A 8 10.78 13.53 -3.26
C ALA A 8 9.86 12.33 -2.97
N ALA A 9 10.08 11.67 -1.82
CA ALA A 9 9.36 10.46 -1.44
C ALA A 9 7.87 10.77 -1.54
N GLU A 10 7.18 10.05 -2.41
CA GLU A 10 5.78 10.37 -2.64
C GLU A 10 4.98 9.89 -1.43
N VAL A 11 4.13 10.78 -0.91
CA VAL A 11 3.37 10.53 0.32
C VAL A 11 1.98 10.03 -0.05
N VAL A 12 1.64 8.82 0.39
CA VAL A 12 0.28 8.27 0.21
C VAL A 12 -0.50 8.45 1.51
N SER A 13 -1.55 9.29 1.47
CA SER A 13 -2.46 9.45 2.60
C SER A 13 -3.58 8.40 2.57
N LEU A 14 -4.38 8.32 3.62
CA LEU A 14 -5.59 7.49 3.64
C LEU A 14 -6.70 8.01 2.71
N ASP A 15 -6.55 9.21 2.16
CA ASP A 15 -7.40 9.74 1.10
C ASP A 15 -6.96 9.23 -0.28
N GLY A 16 -5.75 8.68 -0.40
CA GLY A 16 -5.14 8.18 -1.63
C GLY A 16 -3.82 8.87 -1.97
N LEU A 17 -3.42 8.77 -3.24
CA LEU A 17 -2.18 9.36 -3.75
C LEU A 17 -2.51 10.52 -4.68
N ARG A 18 -2.24 11.77 -4.24
CA ARG A 18 -2.29 13.10 -4.91
C ARG A 18 -3.38 13.37 -6.00
N ASN A 19 -3.67 12.44 -6.91
CA ASN A 19 -4.69 12.47 -7.95
C ASN A 19 -5.53 11.16 -8.11
N ALA A 20 -5.22 10.12 -7.35
CA ALA A 20 -5.93 8.83 -7.30
C ALA A 20 -6.48 8.62 -5.88
N GLY A 21 -7.80 8.82 -5.74
CA GLY A 21 -8.51 8.63 -4.48
C GLY A 21 -9.12 7.24 -4.38
N PHE A 22 -9.17 6.68 -3.17
CA PHE A 22 -9.86 5.40 -2.98
C PHE A 22 -11.37 5.54 -3.23
N GLY A 23 -11.90 4.71 -4.13
CA GLY A 23 -13.28 4.76 -4.62
C GLY A 23 -13.42 5.36 -6.02
N ASP A 24 -12.38 5.99 -6.57
CA ASP A 24 -12.30 6.35 -7.99
C ASP A 24 -12.40 5.08 -8.85
N THR A 25 -13.04 5.19 -10.02
CA THR A 25 -13.17 4.07 -10.97
C THR A 25 -11.96 3.94 -11.87
N GLU A 26 -11.75 2.78 -12.49
CA GLU A 26 -10.68 2.62 -13.48
C GLU A 26 -10.85 3.60 -14.64
N GLU A 27 -12.09 3.83 -15.08
CA GLU A 27 -12.39 4.78 -16.15
C GLU A 27 -12.00 6.22 -15.76
N ASP A 28 -12.32 6.66 -14.54
CA ASP A 28 -11.99 8.01 -14.09
C ASP A 28 -10.48 8.21 -13.96
N LEU A 29 -9.75 7.21 -13.45
CA LEU A 29 -8.29 7.25 -13.37
C LEU A 29 -7.64 7.20 -14.76
N THR A 30 -8.17 6.39 -15.67
CA THR A 30 -7.71 6.33 -17.08
C THR A 30 -7.94 7.65 -17.79
N ARG A 31 -9.12 8.27 -17.60
CA ARG A 31 -9.46 9.58 -18.19
C ARG A 31 -8.55 10.69 -17.68
N ARG A 32 -8.12 10.63 -16.42
CA ARG A 32 -7.12 11.53 -15.82
C ARG A 32 -5.69 11.23 -16.27
N GLY A 33 -5.48 10.18 -17.08
CA GLY A 33 -4.18 9.74 -17.56
C GLY A 33 -3.32 9.10 -16.47
N LEU A 34 -3.95 8.58 -15.41
CA LEU A 34 -3.28 8.02 -14.23
C LEU A 34 -3.12 6.50 -14.30
N LEU A 35 -3.74 5.78 -15.24
CA LEU A 35 -3.51 4.35 -15.44
C LEU A 35 -2.77 4.11 -16.75
N ARG A 36 -1.73 3.28 -16.72
CA ARG A 36 -1.15 2.63 -17.89
C ARG A 36 -1.50 1.15 -17.85
N THR A 37 -2.15 0.70 -18.90
CA THR A 37 -2.31 -0.72 -19.20
C THR A 37 -1.08 -1.14 -19.98
N ASP A 38 0.05 -1.36 -19.29
CA ASP A 38 1.22 -1.98 -19.93
C ASP A 38 0.99 -3.50 -19.96
N GLU A 39 0.92 -4.07 -21.18
CA GLU A 39 0.52 -5.45 -21.50
C GLU A 39 1.44 -6.56 -20.91
N GLU A 40 2.47 -6.20 -20.13
CA GLU A 40 3.49 -7.13 -19.62
C GLU A 40 3.47 -7.33 -18.09
N THR A 41 2.59 -6.63 -17.35
CA THR A 41 2.43 -6.77 -15.89
C THR A 41 1.07 -7.36 -15.53
N CYS A 42 1.03 -8.21 -14.50
CA CYS A 42 -0.19 -8.84 -13.99
C CYS A 42 -1.09 -7.82 -13.24
N GLY A 43 -1.62 -6.83 -13.96
CA GLY A 43 -2.55 -5.83 -13.42
C GLY A 43 -2.33 -4.42 -14.00
N PRO A 44 -3.30 -3.51 -13.79
CA PRO A 44 -3.17 -2.11 -14.18
C PRO A 44 -2.11 -1.42 -13.30
N THR A 45 -1.24 -0.60 -13.91
CA THR A 45 -0.20 0.17 -13.19
C THR A 45 -0.55 1.65 -13.26
N LEU A 46 -0.29 2.43 -12.20
CA LEU A 46 -0.52 3.89 -12.27
C LEU A 46 0.54 4.58 -13.16
N ALA A 47 0.09 5.29 -14.18
CA ALA A 47 0.91 6.07 -15.10
C ALA A 47 1.66 7.20 -14.38
N GLY A 48 2.99 7.22 -14.55
CA GLY A 48 3.87 8.15 -13.85
C GLY A 48 4.34 7.65 -12.47
N HIS A 49 3.81 6.51 -12.03
CA HIS A 49 4.09 5.85 -10.76
C HIS A 49 4.21 4.34 -10.98
N GLY A 50 5.23 3.90 -11.73
CA GLY A 50 5.51 2.47 -12.01
C GLY A 50 5.85 1.62 -10.76
N GLU A 51 5.55 2.16 -9.58
CA GLU A 51 5.94 1.80 -8.23
C GLU A 51 4.68 1.73 -7.33
N VAL A 52 3.46 1.85 -7.90
CA VAL A 52 2.19 1.71 -7.18
C VAL A 52 1.32 0.68 -7.89
N SER A 53 0.91 -0.37 -7.19
CA SER A 53 -0.02 -1.38 -7.72
C SER A 53 -1.44 -1.13 -7.20
N PRO A 54 -2.35 -0.52 -7.99
CA PRO A 54 -3.74 -0.35 -7.60
C PRO A 54 -4.51 -1.67 -7.66
N ILE A 55 -5.35 -1.91 -6.66
CA ILE A 55 -6.27 -3.03 -6.62
C ILE A 55 -7.70 -2.49 -6.75
N PHE A 56 -8.37 -2.95 -7.80
CA PHE A 56 -9.76 -2.61 -8.09
C PHE A 56 -10.69 -3.75 -7.69
N VAL A 57 -11.80 -3.40 -7.06
CA VAL A 57 -12.93 -4.31 -6.83
C VAL A 57 -14.18 -3.60 -7.29
N ASP A 58 -15.01 -4.30 -8.08
CA ASP A 58 -16.22 -3.75 -8.68
C ASP A 58 -15.96 -2.40 -9.40
N ASP A 59 -14.85 -2.32 -10.15
CA ASP A 59 -14.39 -1.12 -10.86
C ASP A 59 -14.14 0.09 -9.93
N ARG A 60 -13.69 -0.16 -8.70
CA ARG A 60 -13.32 0.90 -7.75
C ARG A 60 -11.99 0.63 -7.10
N LEU A 61 -11.15 1.66 -7.02
CA LEU A 61 -9.88 1.59 -6.33
C LEU A 61 -10.11 1.35 -4.84
N VAL A 62 -9.77 0.16 -4.34
CA VAL A 62 -9.98 -0.20 -2.94
C VAL A 62 -8.70 -0.24 -2.13
N LEU A 63 -7.58 -0.59 -2.75
CA LEU A 63 -6.26 -0.66 -2.13
C LEU A 63 -5.19 -0.16 -3.09
N LEU A 64 -4.11 0.37 -2.53
CA LEU A 64 -2.89 0.75 -3.21
C LEU A 64 -1.73 0.04 -2.53
N TRP A 65 -0.97 -0.72 -3.30
CA TRP A 65 0.33 -1.23 -2.88
C TRP A 65 1.38 -0.15 -3.09
N LEU A 66 2.12 0.18 -2.02
CA LEU A 66 3.21 1.14 -2.07
C LEU A 66 4.52 0.39 -2.27
N ASP A 67 5.19 0.58 -3.41
CA ASP A 67 6.60 0.23 -3.56
C ASP A 67 7.52 1.41 -3.21
N ASP A 68 8.81 1.12 -3.02
CA ASP A 68 9.82 2.15 -2.80
C ASP A 68 9.88 3.10 -4.01
N PRO A 69 10.05 4.43 -3.80
CA PRO A 69 10.40 5.11 -2.55
C PRO A 69 9.19 5.83 -1.88
N MET A 70 8.03 5.19 -1.75
CA MET A 70 6.86 5.82 -1.11
C MET A 70 6.87 5.78 0.42
N THR A 71 6.23 6.80 1.00
CA THR A 71 6.11 6.97 2.45
C THR A 71 4.67 7.26 2.86
N THR A 72 4.33 6.90 4.09
CA THR A 72 3.15 7.45 4.77
C THR A 72 3.39 8.91 5.20
N PRO A 73 2.36 9.69 5.56
CA PRO A 73 2.53 11.05 6.09
C PRO A 73 3.45 11.14 7.32
N GLU A 74 3.49 10.07 8.11
CA GLU A 74 4.35 9.88 9.27
C GLU A 74 5.79 9.49 8.91
N GLY A 75 6.10 9.31 7.61
CA GLY A 75 7.43 8.99 7.10
C GLY A 75 7.79 7.51 7.13
N ILE A 76 6.82 6.61 7.34
CA ILE A 76 7.04 5.16 7.30
C ILE A 76 7.11 4.68 5.85
N SER A 77 8.17 3.96 5.49
CA SER A 77 8.39 3.31 4.19
C SER A 77 8.77 1.84 4.36
N ALA A 78 8.99 1.13 3.25
CA ALA A 78 9.69 -0.14 3.32
C ALA A 78 11.08 0.04 3.95
N GLY A 79 11.52 -0.94 4.73
CA GLY A 79 12.74 -0.90 5.53
C GLY A 79 12.60 -0.22 6.90
N THR A 80 11.53 0.53 7.16
CA THR A 80 11.31 1.15 8.48
C THR A 80 11.21 0.09 9.60
N PRO A 81 11.86 0.26 10.75
CA PRO A 81 11.72 -0.67 11.87
C PRO A 81 10.29 -0.77 12.39
N VAL A 82 9.83 -1.99 12.69
CA VAL A 82 8.47 -2.23 13.22
C VAL A 82 8.19 -1.45 14.51
N GLY A 83 9.22 -1.21 15.33
CA GLY A 83 9.09 -0.38 16.52
C GLY A 83 8.71 1.07 16.23
N GLU A 84 9.19 1.63 15.12
CA GLU A 84 8.85 3.00 14.69
C GLU A 84 7.41 3.05 14.19
N VAL A 85 6.95 2.03 13.45
CA VAL A 85 5.55 1.91 13.03
C VAL A 85 4.61 1.88 14.23
N ARG A 86 4.93 1.08 15.26
CA ARG A 86 4.14 1.00 16.49
C ARG A 86 4.13 2.32 17.28
N THR A 87 5.18 3.13 17.14
CA THR A 87 5.28 4.44 17.76
C THR A 87 4.43 5.47 17.01
N ALA A 88 4.48 5.47 15.68
CA ALA A 88 3.68 6.34 14.83
C ALA A 88 2.18 5.99 14.88
N TYR A 89 1.86 4.70 14.93
CA TYR A 89 0.49 4.19 14.98
C TYR A 89 0.27 3.30 16.22
N PRO A 90 0.12 3.89 17.42
CA PRO A 90 -0.03 3.13 18.66
C PRO A 90 -1.31 2.29 18.71
N GLY A 91 -2.33 2.64 17.91
CA GLY A 91 -3.58 1.88 17.76
C GLY A 91 -3.53 0.74 16.74
N ALA A 92 -2.38 0.49 16.09
CA ALA A 92 -2.29 -0.52 15.05
C ALA A 92 -2.51 -1.94 15.61
N ALA A 93 -3.46 -2.66 15.01
CA ALA A 93 -3.76 -4.04 15.37
C ALA A 93 -2.70 -4.98 14.78
N ALA A 94 -2.10 -5.82 15.63
CA ALA A 94 -1.18 -6.85 15.17
C ALA A 94 -1.93 -8.00 14.52
N LEU A 95 -1.55 -8.32 13.28
CA LEU A 95 -2.04 -9.43 12.50
C LEU A 95 -0.94 -10.49 12.42
N PRO A 96 -1.04 -11.61 13.15
CA PRO A 96 -0.02 -12.66 13.08
C PRO A 96 -0.03 -13.30 11.69
N ALA A 97 1.15 -13.66 11.18
CA ALA A 97 1.25 -14.41 9.94
C ALA A 97 0.45 -15.72 10.06
N PRO A 98 -0.32 -16.13 9.02
CA PRO A 98 -1.03 -17.40 9.04
C PRO A 98 -0.06 -18.57 9.28
N PRO A 99 -0.36 -19.48 10.23
CA PRO A 99 0.52 -20.58 10.57
C PRO A 99 0.74 -21.49 9.35
N GLY A 100 2.00 -21.83 9.06
CA GLY A 100 2.37 -22.67 7.92
C GLY A 100 2.45 -21.94 6.58
N SER A 101 2.34 -20.60 6.57
CA SER A 101 2.54 -19.78 5.38
C SER A 101 3.93 -19.13 5.35
N HIS A 102 4.43 -18.84 4.14
CA HIS A 102 5.60 -17.98 3.94
C HIS A 102 5.24 -16.49 3.93
N ARG A 103 4.07 -16.11 4.44
CA ARG A 103 3.57 -14.73 4.41
C ARG A 103 4.13 -13.93 5.58
N PHE A 104 4.31 -12.63 5.35
CA PHE A 104 4.70 -11.67 6.39
C PHE A 104 3.57 -11.49 7.43
N ALA A 105 3.96 -11.12 8.65
CA ALA A 105 3.00 -10.64 9.63
C ALA A 105 2.58 -9.20 9.27
N GLY A 106 1.46 -8.74 9.81
CA GLY A 106 0.90 -7.42 9.50
C GLY A 106 0.71 -6.54 10.72
N LEU A 107 0.79 -5.23 10.52
CA LEU A 107 0.22 -4.22 11.42
C LEU A 107 -0.85 -3.44 10.66
N LEU A 108 -2.07 -3.45 11.17
CA LEU A 108 -3.19 -2.74 10.58
C LEU A 108 -3.50 -1.48 11.40
N ALA A 109 -3.06 -0.32 10.90
CA ALA A 109 -3.40 0.99 11.46
C ALA A 109 -4.68 1.49 10.79
N ARG A 110 -5.78 1.51 11.54
CA ARG A 110 -7.10 1.93 11.05
C ARG A 110 -7.38 3.39 11.41
N ASP A 111 -8.01 4.10 10.49
CA ASP A 111 -8.66 5.40 10.72
C ASP A 111 -10.00 5.41 9.98
N GLY A 112 -11.11 5.33 10.74
CA GLY A 112 -12.45 5.17 10.17
C GLY A 112 -12.59 3.88 9.34
N ASP A 113 -12.99 4.04 8.06
CA ASP A 113 -13.11 2.98 7.06
C ASP A 113 -11.80 2.73 6.29
N ARG A 114 -10.75 3.52 6.56
CA ARG A 114 -9.45 3.45 5.92
C ARG A 114 -8.40 2.81 6.81
N ALA A 115 -7.36 2.27 6.21
CA ALA A 115 -6.22 1.72 6.94
C ALA A 115 -4.93 1.71 6.12
N TYR A 116 -3.83 1.72 6.86
CA TYR A 116 -2.55 1.20 6.40
C TYR A 116 -2.35 -0.21 6.93
N LEU A 117 -1.96 -1.12 6.05
CA LEU A 117 -1.46 -2.44 6.38
C LEU A 117 0.05 -2.46 6.11
N PHE A 118 0.83 -2.56 7.17
CA PHE A 118 2.28 -2.72 7.11
C PHE A 118 2.63 -4.20 7.23
N LEU A 119 3.06 -4.80 6.13
CA LEU A 119 3.59 -6.16 6.13
C LEU A 119 5.04 -6.14 6.59
N HIS A 120 5.41 -7.03 7.51
CA HIS A 120 6.71 -7.04 8.14
C HIS A 120 7.22 -8.46 8.43
N ASP A 121 8.55 -8.59 8.48
CA ASP A 121 9.23 -9.84 8.88
C ASP A 121 9.44 -9.97 10.39
N GLY A 122 8.99 -8.96 11.15
CA GLY A 122 9.13 -8.88 12.60
C GLY A 122 10.21 -7.89 13.04
N VAL A 123 11.09 -7.47 12.13
CA VAL A 123 12.14 -6.48 12.38
C VAL A 123 11.84 -5.20 11.62
N THR A 124 11.57 -5.32 10.32
CA THR A 124 11.34 -4.19 9.42
C THR A 124 10.07 -4.37 8.60
N VAL A 125 9.45 -3.24 8.26
CA VAL A 125 8.43 -3.18 7.21
C VAL A 125 9.06 -3.66 5.91
N ARG A 126 8.36 -4.58 5.24
CA ARG A 126 8.71 -5.08 3.92
C ARG A 126 7.83 -4.48 2.85
N GLU A 127 6.58 -4.17 3.19
CA GLU A 127 5.59 -3.71 2.25
C GLU A 127 4.52 -2.88 2.96
N ILE A 128 3.95 -1.92 2.25
CA ILE A 128 2.89 -1.06 2.78
C ILE A 128 1.72 -1.08 1.81
N ILE A 129 0.52 -1.29 2.34
CA ILE A 129 -0.73 -1.23 1.58
C ILE A 129 -1.62 -0.19 2.23
N ALA A 130 -2.16 0.74 1.45
CA ALA A 130 -3.13 1.72 1.91
C ALA A 130 -4.50 1.45 1.28
N GLY A 131 -5.60 1.72 1.99
CA GLY A 131 -6.94 1.71 1.41
C GLY A 131 -8.03 1.39 2.41
N TYR A 132 -9.13 0.76 1.97
CA TYR A 132 -10.22 0.41 2.88
C TYR A 132 -9.80 -0.67 3.88
N ALA A 133 -10.11 -0.45 5.16
CA ALA A 133 -9.68 -1.27 6.28
C ALA A 133 -10.16 -2.73 6.19
N ASP A 134 -11.37 -2.95 5.65
CA ASP A 134 -11.94 -4.29 5.50
C ASP A 134 -11.33 -5.02 4.30
N TRP A 135 -11.04 -4.31 3.20
CA TRP A 135 -10.33 -4.86 2.06
C TRP A 135 -8.88 -5.20 2.41
N ALA A 136 -8.18 -4.35 3.17
CA ALA A 136 -6.81 -4.63 3.62
C ALA A 136 -6.78 -5.84 4.56
N ARG A 137 -7.77 -5.97 5.46
CA ARG A 137 -7.89 -7.14 6.35
C ARG A 137 -8.14 -8.41 5.56
N ARG A 138 -9.07 -8.35 4.59
CA ARG A 138 -9.40 -9.47 3.71
C ARG A 138 -8.20 -9.89 2.87
N LEU A 139 -7.45 -8.93 2.32
CA LEU A 139 -6.20 -9.16 1.61
C LEU A 139 -5.21 -9.94 2.47
N PHE A 140 -5.04 -9.55 3.74
CA PHE A 140 -4.14 -10.27 4.65
C PHE A 140 -4.60 -11.71 4.91
N ASP A 141 -5.90 -11.90 5.18
CA ASP A 141 -6.45 -13.20 5.60
C ASP A 141 -6.53 -14.19 4.42
N GLU A 142 -6.99 -13.74 3.25
CA GLU A 142 -7.16 -14.57 2.05
C GLU A 142 -5.85 -14.65 1.24
N GLY A 143 -5.11 -13.54 1.18
CA GLY A 143 -4.05 -13.30 0.20
C GLY A 143 -4.64 -13.12 -1.21
N TYR A 144 -4.07 -12.22 -2.02
CA TYR A 144 -4.26 -12.38 -3.47
C TYR A 144 -3.49 -13.63 -3.87
N GLY A 145 -4.21 -14.61 -4.40
CA GLY A 145 -3.59 -15.76 -5.05
C GLY A 145 -2.69 -15.27 -6.20
N PRO A 146 -1.58 -15.95 -6.48
CA PRO A 146 -0.81 -15.64 -7.67
C PRO A 146 -1.72 -15.75 -8.89
N CYS A 147 -1.53 -14.86 -9.84
CA CYS A 147 -2.05 -15.03 -11.20
C CYS A 147 -1.59 -16.38 -11.77
#